data_AF-A0A2E3A479-F1
#
_entry.id   AF-A0A2E3A479-F1
#
_cell.length_a   1.000
_cell.length_b   1.000
_cell.length_c   1.000
_cell.angle_alpha   90.00
_cell.angle_beta   90.00
_cell.angle_gamma   90.00
#
_symmetry.space_group_name_H-M   'P 1'
#
loop_
_entity.id
_entity.type
_entity.pdbx_description
1 polymer ?
#
loop_
_entity_poly.entity_id
_entity_poly.type
_entity_poly.pdbx_seq_one_letter_code
_entity_poly.pdbx_strand_id
1 'polypeptide(L)' 'SPLSGIVPADGWCVVLGNEEAGLAEELTDICHELACIPMASGADSLNVSVAAGIILNHMTSRA' A
#
# COMPACT_ATOMS: atom_id res chain seq x y z
N SER A 1 5.89 6.68 -1.10
CA SER A 1 5.22 7.71 -1.91
C SER A 1 3.71 7.60 -1.76
N PRO A 2 2.90 8.59 -2.14
CA PRO A 2 1.44 8.42 -2.18
C PRO A 2 1.04 7.33 -3.18
N LEU A 3 0.07 6.48 -2.84
CA LEU A 3 -0.44 5.40 -3.71
C LEU A 3 -0.87 5.90 -5.09
N SER A 4 -1.45 7.11 -5.16
CA SER A 4 -1.87 7.72 -6.43
C SER A 4 -0.74 7.96 -7.42
N GLY A 5 0.52 7.97 -6.96
CA GLY A 5 1.71 8.10 -7.81
C GLY A 5 2.20 6.77 -8.38
N ILE A 6 1.63 5.63 -7.96
CA ILE A 6 2.03 4.31 -8.45
C ILE A 6 1.29 3.98 -9.73
N VAL A 7 2.04 3.65 -10.76
CA VAL A 7 1.52 3.14 -12.03
C VAL A 7 1.67 1.62 -12.03
N PRO A 8 0.57 0.83 -12.10
CA PRO A 8 0.66 -0.62 -12.07
C PRO A 8 1.40 -1.17 -13.30
N ALA A 9 2.39 -2.03 -13.06
CA ALA A 9 3.01 -2.86 -14.10
C ALA A 9 2.12 -4.07 -14.44
N ASP A 10 2.42 -4.79 -15.53
CA ASP A 10 1.63 -5.97 -15.97
C ASP A 10 1.56 -7.08 -14.91
N GLY A 11 2.59 -7.23 -14.09
CA GLY A 11 2.63 -8.14 -12.96
C GLY A 11 3.01 -7.40 -11.69
N TRP A 12 2.21 -7.55 -10.64
CA TRP A 12 2.45 -6.91 -9.35
C TRP A 12 2.10 -7.82 -8.18
N CYS A 13 2.76 -7.56 -7.06
CA CYS A 13 2.47 -8.16 -5.77
C CYS A 13 2.35 -7.03 -4.74
N VAL A 14 1.31 -7.07 -3.92
CA VAL A 14 1.11 -6.12 -2.83
C VAL A 14 1.50 -6.80 -1.53
N VAL A 15 2.42 -6.20 -0.80
CA VAL A 15 2.80 -6.63 0.55
C VAL A 15 2.19 -5.64 1.54
N LEU A 16 1.46 -6.15 2.53
CA LEU A 16 0.85 -5.34 3.58
C LEU A 16 1.48 -5.70 4.92
N GLY A 17 1.70 -4.67 5.73
CA GLY A 17 2.22 -4.83 7.08
C GLY A 17 1.19 -5.37 8.05
N ASN A 18 1.69 -5.85 9.19
CA ASN A 18 0.85 -6.13 10.35
C ASN A 18 0.23 -4.83 10.91
N GLU A 19 -0.93 -4.93 11.53
CA GLU A 19 -1.70 -3.78 12.04
C GLU A 19 -0.97 -2.95 13.09
N GLU A 20 -0.13 -3.58 13.91
CA GLU A 20 0.60 -2.91 14.99
C GLU A 20 2.06 -2.64 14.60
N ALA A 21 2.71 -3.65 14.01
CA ALA A 21 4.13 -3.60 13.70
C ALA A 21 4.47 -3.03 12.31
N GLY A 22 3.49 -2.90 11.41
CA GLY A 22 3.73 -2.46 10.05
C GLY A 22 4.48 -3.48 9.20
N LEU A 23 5.19 -3.00 8.17
CA LEU A 23 6.05 -3.84 7.33
C LEU A 23 7.40 -4.05 8.00
N ALA A 24 7.88 -5.29 8.01
CA ALA A 24 9.25 -5.60 8.43
C ALA A 24 10.27 -4.96 7.49
N GLU A 25 11.41 -4.52 8.03
CA GLU A 25 12.45 -3.80 7.30
C GLU A 25 12.99 -4.65 6.12
N GLU A 26 13.16 -5.96 6.33
CA GLU A 26 13.63 -6.87 5.30
C GLU A 26 12.64 -7.01 4.13
N LEU A 27 11.35 -6.81 4.37
CA LEU A 27 10.33 -6.79 3.33
C LEU A 27 10.33 -5.46 2.58
N THR A 28 10.52 -4.34 3.28
CA THR A 28 10.60 -3.03 2.62
C THR A 28 11.82 -2.92 1.71
N ASP A 29 12.95 -3.53 2.08
CA ASP A 29 14.20 -3.48 1.32
C ASP A 29 14.12 -4.21 -0.03
N ILE A 30 13.26 -5.23 -0.15
CA ILE A 30 13.07 -5.98 -1.39
C ILE A 30 11.92 -5.45 -2.26
N CYS A 31 11.13 -4.51 -1.74
CA CYS A 31 10.05 -3.90 -2.49
C CYS A 31 10.59 -2.91 -3.53
N HIS A 32 10.14 -3.06 -4.78
CA HIS A 32 10.47 -2.11 -5.85
C HIS A 32 9.86 -0.73 -5.62
N GLU A 33 8.69 -0.70 -4.97
CA GLU A 33 7.94 0.52 -4.68
C GLU A 33 7.41 0.45 -3.25
N LEU A 34 7.51 1.56 -2.53
CA LEU A 34 6.90 1.74 -1.21
C LEU A 34 5.86 2.85 -1.30
N ALA A 35 4.59 2.50 -1.06
CA ALA A 35 3.47 3.41 -1.18
C ALA A 35 2.62 3.48 0.09
N CYS A 36 1.95 4.61 0.31
CA CYS A 36 1.01 4.81 1.41
C CYS A 36 -0.29 5.45 0.93
N ILE A 37 -1.38 5.18 1.65
CA ILE A 37 -2.63 5.93 1.50
C ILE A 37 -2.50 7.21 2.34
N PRO A 38 -2.72 8.40 1.77
CA PRO A 38 -2.69 9.63 2.54
C PRO A 38 -3.74 9.60 3.66
N MET A 39 -3.29 9.82 4.90
CA MET A 39 -4.17 9.85 6.07
C MET A 39 -4.61 11.28 6.39
N ALA A 40 -5.84 11.43 6.84
CA ALA A 40 -6.32 12.69 7.41
C ALA A 40 -5.61 12.97 8.74
N SER A 41 -5.50 14.25 9.11
CA SER A 41 -4.92 14.64 10.40
C SER A 41 -5.66 13.95 11.56
N GLY A 42 -4.89 13.36 12.48
CA GLY A 42 -5.42 12.65 13.66
C GLY A 42 -5.82 11.19 13.41
N ALA A 43 -5.61 10.65 12.21
CA ALA A 43 -5.77 9.22 11.92
C ALA A 43 -4.40 8.59 11.63
N ASP A 44 -4.03 7.58 12.42
CA ASP A 44 -2.71 6.93 12.29
C ASP A 44 -2.68 5.92 11.14
N SER A 45 -3.72 5.09 11.01
CA SER A 45 -3.80 4.07 9.97
C SER A 45 -5.25 3.68 9.65
N LEU A 46 -5.42 2.92 8.56
CA LEU A 46 -6.66 2.21 8.25
C LEU A 46 -6.53 0.77 8.71
N ASN A 47 -7.68 0.11 8.92
CA ASN A 47 -7.70 -1.35 9.01
C ASN A 47 -7.04 -1.97 7.76
N VAL A 48 -6.22 -3.01 7.96
CA VAL A 48 -5.43 -3.62 6.88
C VAL A 48 -6.29 -4.12 5.72
N SER A 49 -7.49 -4.64 5.99
CA SER A 49 -8.41 -5.10 4.93
C SER A 49 -8.99 -3.96 4.11
N VAL A 50 -9.23 -2.80 4.76
CA VAL A 50 -9.69 -1.58 4.08
C VAL A 50 -8.57 -1.01 3.22
N ALA A 51 -7.35 -0.94 3.76
CA ALA A 51 -6.16 -0.53 3.02
C ALA A 51 -5.92 -1.44 1.80
N ALA A 52 -6.03 -2.76 1.97
CA ALA A 52 -5.94 -3.74 0.89
C ALA A 52 -6.98 -3.45 -0.20
N GLY A 53 -8.24 -3.24 0.16
CA GLY A 53 -9.31 -2.93 -0.79
C GLY A 53 -9.02 -1.69 -1.63
N ILE A 54 -8.56 -0.61 -1.00
CA ILE A 54 -8.20 0.64 -1.69
C ILE A 54 -7.01 0.42 -2.65
N ILE A 55 -5.96 -0.25 -2.18
CA ILE A 55 -4.76 -0.54 -2.97
C ILE A 55 -5.12 -1.42 -4.17
N LEU A 56 -5.83 -2.52 -3.94
CA LEU A 56 -6.23 -3.44 -5.01
C LEU A 56 -7.13 -2.74 -6.03
N ASN A 57 -8.07 -1.90 -5.58
CA ASN A 57 -8.90 -1.12 -6.49
C ASN A 57 -8.03 -0.20 -7.37
N HIS A 58 -7.08 0.54 -6.79
CA HIS A 58 -6.13 1.36 -7.57
C HIS A 58 -5.29 0.53 -8.55
N MET A 59 -4.73 -0.59 -8.09
CA MET A 59 -3.83 -1.44 -8.88
C MET A 59 -4.53 -2.21 -10.01
N THR A 60 -5.82 -2.49 -9.87
CA THR A 60 -6.63 -3.22 -10.86
C THR A 60 -7.45 -2.31 -11.77
N SER A 61 -7.67 -1.06 -11.38
CA SER A 61 -8.44 -0.10 -12.18
C SER A 61 -7.71 0.16 -13.49
N ARG A 62 -8.27 -0.33 -14.59
CA ARG A 62 -7.82 0.00 -15.94
C ARG A 62 -8.34 1.38 -16.31
N ALA A 63 -7.43 2.28 -16.70
CA ALA A 63 -7.80 3.49 -17.44
C ALA A 63 -8.34 3.11 -18.83
#